data_AF-A0A939FPN2-F1
#
_entry.id   AF-A0A939FPN2-F1
#
_cell.length_a   1.000
_cell.length_b   1.000
_cell.length_c   1.000
_cell.angle_alpha   90.00
_cell.angle_beta   90.00
_cell.angle_gamma   90.00
#
_symmetry.space_group_name_H-M   'P 1'
#
loop_
_entity.id
_entity.type
_entity.pdbx_description
1 polymer ?
#
loop_
_entity_poly.entity_id
_entity_poly.type
_entity_poly.pdbx_seq_one_letter_code
_entity_poly.pdbx_strand_id
1 'polypeptide(L)'
;MSQAVDAVEAAAIALTEGSWVPSDYELGLAREFLTRREQLEQRLLPGMPACPQAQGWVSQHVLWLEDVARLADELLATWRDWLPGSPMLAVLGAYGGLARSVIPLSVQLGRAWEEEWSGPCSQQEAAWWEDWHLPPEQRRQLDALTERLVIVGSVVVMVLNRGERAH
;
A
#
# COMPACT_ATOMS: atom_id res chain seq x y z
N MET A 1 -7.42 -13.55 -8.56
CA MET A 1 -7.11 -12.12 -8.76
C MET A 1 -8.22 -11.31 -9.46
N SER A 2 -9.25 -11.93 -10.06
CA SER A 2 -10.38 -11.20 -10.70
C SER A 2 -11.23 -10.38 -9.72
N GLN A 3 -11.75 -11.01 -8.66
CA GLN A 3 -12.80 -10.42 -7.81
C GLN A 3 -12.44 -9.11 -7.09
N ALA A 4 -11.16 -8.90 -6.73
CA ALA A 4 -10.74 -7.66 -6.06
C ALA A 4 -10.64 -6.47 -7.02
N VAL A 5 -10.20 -6.72 -8.26
CA VAL A 5 -10.20 -5.73 -9.33
C VAL A 5 -11.65 -5.40 -9.72
N ASP A 6 -12.50 -6.43 -9.83
CA ASP A 6 -13.92 -6.28 -10.12
C ASP A 6 -14.64 -5.42 -9.07
N ALA A 7 -14.29 -5.55 -7.78
CA ALA A 7 -14.88 -4.77 -6.69
C ALA A 7 -14.47 -3.29 -6.70
N VAL A 8 -13.20 -2.99 -7.01
CA VAL A 8 -12.71 -1.61 -7.10
C VAL A 8 -13.32 -0.90 -8.31
N GLU A 9 -13.38 -1.58 -9.45
CA GLU A 9 -14.01 -1.05 -10.65
C GLU A 9 -15.50 -0.79 -10.44
N ALA A 10 -16.22 -1.74 -9.84
CA ALA A 10 -17.62 -1.57 -9.48
C ALA A 10 -17.82 -0.38 -8.51
N ALA A 11 -16.96 -0.22 -7.51
CA ALA A 11 -17.00 0.89 -6.58
C ALA A 11 -16.75 2.25 -7.27
N ALA A 12 -15.78 2.30 -8.20
CA ALA A 12 -15.48 3.51 -8.98
C ALA A 12 -16.64 3.90 -9.92
N ILE A 13 -17.26 2.91 -10.59
CA ILE A 13 -18.46 3.11 -11.41
C ILE A 13 -19.60 3.62 -10.54
N ALA A 14 -19.88 2.96 -9.41
CA ALA A 14 -20.96 3.35 -8.52
C ALA A 14 -20.80 4.77 -7.95
N LEU A 15 -19.57 5.17 -7.59
CA LEU A 15 -19.26 6.55 -7.20
C LEU A 15 -19.53 7.52 -8.34
N THR A 16 -19.12 7.19 -9.56
CA THR A 16 -19.22 8.11 -10.71
C THR A 16 -20.68 8.32 -11.11
N GLU A 17 -21.45 7.24 -11.17
CA GLU A 17 -22.88 7.24 -11.50
C GLU A 17 -23.77 7.75 -10.36
N GLY A 18 -23.23 7.90 -9.15
CA GLY A 18 -23.96 8.36 -7.97
C GLY A 18 -24.88 7.29 -7.36
N SER A 19 -24.73 6.03 -7.76
CA SER A 19 -25.43 4.89 -7.15
C SER A 19 -24.81 4.47 -5.82
N TRP A 20 -23.60 4.93 -5.53
CA TRP A 20 -23.01 4.94 -4.19
C TRP A 20 -22.71 6.38 -3.75
N VAL A 21 -23.39 6.81 -2.68
CA VAL A 21 -23.10 8.05 -1.95
C VAL A 21 -22.45 7.66 -0.63
N PRO A 22 -21.16 8.00 -0.41
CA PRO A 22 -20.46 7.63 0.82
C PRO A 22 -21.13 8.23 2.06
N SER A 23 -21.30 7.41 3.10
CA SER A 23 -21.77 7.88 4.41
C SER A 23 -20.67 8.56 5.22
N ASP A 24 -21.03 9.31 6.27
CA ASP A 24 -20.05 9.94 7.19
C ASP A 24 -19.06 8.94 7.80
N TYR A 25 -19.52 7.71 8.08
CA TYR A 25 -18.65 6.64 8.59
C TYR A 25 -17.66 6.15 7.52
N GLU A 26 -18.09 6.01 6.27
CA GLU A 26 -17.19 5.64 5.16
C GLU A 26 -16.18 6.76 4.86
N LEU A 27 -16.59 8.02 4.96
CA LEU A 27 -15.70 9.18 4.87
C LEU A 27 -14.70 9.20 6.04
N GLY A 28 -15.16 8.90 7.25
CA GLY A 28 -14.30 8.74 8.43
C GLY A 28 -13.22 7.69 8.22
N LEU A 29 -13.59 6.50 7.75
CA LEU A 29 -12.66 5.42 7.41
C LEU A 29 -11.66 5.84 6.31
N ALA A 30 -12.15 6.47 5.23
CA ALA A 30 -11.28 6.92 4.14
C ALA A 30 -10.25 7.97 4.60
N ARG A 31 -10.66 8.94 5.42
CA ARG A 31 -9.74 9.92 6.03
C ARG A 31 -8.74 9.24 6.95
N GLU A 32 -9.22 8.38 7.84
CA GLU A 32 -8.35 7.67 8.78
C GLU A 32 -7.27 6.87 8.05
N PHE A 33 -7.66 6.12 7.01
CA PHE A 33 -6.72 5.38 6.19
C PHE A 33 -5.66 6.28 5.54
N LEU A 34 -6.08 7.34 4.84
CA LEU A 34 -5.15 8.22 4.15
C LEU A 34 -4.20 8.93 5.12
N THR A 35 -4.72 9.49 6.22
CA THR A 35 -3.91 10.17 7.24
C THR A 35 -2.91 9.21 7.89
N ARG A 36 -3.35 8.02 8.31
CA ARG A 36 -2.45 7.05 8.95
C ARG A 36 -1.42 6.49 7.96
N ARG A 37 -1.80 6.30 6.68
CA ARG A 37 -0.89 5.86 5.63
C ARG A 37 0.21 6.88 5.36
N GLU A 38 -0.12 8.17 5.33
CA GLU A 38 0.85 9.27 5.16
C GLU A 38 1.83 9.39 6.33
N GLN A 39 1.43 8.95 7.52
CA GLN A 39 2.27 8.94 8.71
C GLN A 39 3.17 7.70 8.82
N LEU A 40 3.03 6.71 7.93
CA LEU A 40 3.89 5.53 7.95
C LEU A 40 5.32 5.92 7.54
N GLU A 41 6.26 5.66 8.46
CA GLU A 41 7.68 5.83 8.18
C GLU A 41 8.15 4.79 7.17
N GLN A 42 8.92 5.24 6.18
CA GLN A 42 9.57 4.34 5.23
C GLN A 42 10.83 3.75 5.87
N ARG A 43 10.69 2.59 6.50
CA ARG A 43 11.77 1.90 7.21
C ARG A 43 12.89 1.48 6.26
N LEU A 44 14.12 1.57 6.75
CA LEU A 44 15.31 1.01 6.10
C LEU A 44 15.64 -0.36 6.69
N LEU A 45 16.33 -1.19 5.91
CA LEU A 45 16.97 -2.39 6.45
C LEU A 45 18.04 -1.98 7.49
N PRO A 46 18.30 -2.76 8.55
CA PRO A 46 19.21 -2.37 9.62
C PRO A 46 20.62 -2.00 9.12
N GLY A 47 21.08 -0.78 9.39
CA GLY A 47 22.39 -0.32 8.95
C GLY A 47 22.48 0.11 7.48
N MET A 48 21.38 0.00 6.72
CA MET A 48 21.30 0.54 5.36
C MET A 48 21.30 2.08 5.41
N PRO A 49 22.13 2.76 4.60
CA PRO A 49 22.16 4.21 4.57
C PRO A 49 20.89 4.77 3.90
N ALA A 50 20.58 6.05 4.14
CA ALA A 50 19.53 6.73 3.40
C ALA A 50 19.85 6.78 1.90
N CYS A 51 18.82 6.58 1.07
CA CYS A 51 18.96 6.65 -0.38
C CYS A 51 19.25 8.09 -0.81
N PRO A 52 20.24 8.34 -1.69
CA PRO A 52 20.49 9.68 -2.22
C PRO A 52 19.42 10.12 -3.23
N GLN A 53 18.61 9.19 -3.73
CA GLN A 53 17.60 9.43 -4.75
C GLN A 53 16.23 9.69 -4.11
N ALA A 54 15.44 10.58 -4.72
CA ALA A 54 14.13 10.98 -4.18
C ALA A 54 13.12 9.82 -4.09
N GLN A 55 13.24 8.84 -4.98
CA GLN A 55 12.41 7.63 -4.99
C GLN A 55 12.68 6.67 -3.82
N GLY A 56 13.76 6.85 -3.06
CA GLY A 56 14.14 5.90 -2.01
C GLY A 56 14.74 4.59 -2.55
N TRP A 57 14.92 3.63 -1.66
CA TRP A 57 15.34 2.27 -2.02
C TRP A 57 14.13 1.40 -2.40
N VAL A 58 14.30 0.41 -3.26
CA VAL A 58 13.18 -0.48 -3.65
C VAL A 58 12.75 -1.35 -2.46
N SER A 59 13.72 -1.85 -1.69
CA SER A 59 13.50 -2.56 -0.43
C SER A 59 12.76 -1.72 0.61
N GLN A 60 13.06 -0.42 0.69
CA GLN A 60 12.34 0.52 1.55
C GLN A 60 10.86 0.64 1.14
N HIS A 61 10.56 0.71 -0.16
CA HIS A 61 9.18 0.70 -0.66
C HIS A 61 8.45 -0.62 -0.33
N VAL A 62 9.13 -1.76 -0.48
CA VAL A 62 8.58 -3.07 -0.12
C VAL A 62 8.23 -3.15 1.38
N LEU A 63 9.11 -2.67 2.26
CA LEU A 63 8.86 -2.61 3.71
C LEU A 63 7.70 -1.65 4.06
N TRP A 64 7.62 -0.51 3.36
CA TRP A 64 6.49 0.41 3.53
C TRP A 64 5.17 -0.24 3.11
N LEU A 65 5.13 -0.98 1.99
CA LEU A 65 3.93 -1.70 1.55
C LEU A 65 3.47 -2.78 2.54
N GLU A 66 4.42 -3.48 3.19
CA GLU A 66 4.10 -4.40 4.30
C GLU A 66 3.40 -3.67 5.45
N ASP A 67 3.89 -2.48 5.84
CA ASP A 67 3.28 -1.68 6.89
C ASP A 67 1.90 -1.15 6.49
N VAL A 68 1.71 -0.79 5.22
CA VAL A 68 0.42 -0.39 4.67
C VAL A 68 -0.59 -1.54 4.66
N ALA A 69 -0.14 -2.76 4.34
CA ALA A 69 -1.00 -3.94 4.40
C ALA A 69 -1.50 -4.19 5.83
N ARG A 70 -0.62 -4.07 6.82
CA ARG A 70 -0.96 -4.18 8.24
C ARG A 70 -1.92 -3.08 8.69
N LEU A 71 -1.69 -1.83 8.28
CA LEU A 71 -2.63 -0.72 8.53
C LEU A 71 -4.02 -1.02 7.96
N ALA A 72 -4.11 -1.50 6.72
CA ALA A 72 -5.39 -1.86 6.11
C ALA A 72 -6.09 -2.98 6.90
N ASP A 73 -5.35 -3.99 7.35
CA ASP A 73 -5.90 -5.09 8.16
C ASP A 73 -6.42 -4.61 9.53
N GLU A 74 -5.70 -3.73 10.20
CA GLU A 74 -6.14 -3.11 11.46
C GLU A 74 -7.44 -2.31 11.29
N LEU A 75 -7.52 -1.50 10.23
CA LEU A 75 -8.72 -0.70 9.94
C LEU A 75 -9.89 -1.59 9.54
N LEU A 76 -9.68 -2.58 8.69
CA LEU A 76 -10.73 -3.53 8.31
C LEU A 76 -11.24 -4.29 9.54
N ALA A 77 -10.38 -4.72 10.45
CA ALA A 77 -10.78 -5.38 11.68
C ALA A 77 -11.61 -4.44 12.59
N THR A 78 -11.23 -3.17 12.68
CA THR A 78 -11.91 -2.17 13.51
C THR A 78 -13.29 -1.79 12.97
N TRP A 79 -13.42 -1.66 11.65
CA TRP A 79 -14.60 -1.07 11.01
C TRP A 79 -15.60 -2.07 10.44
N ARG A 80 -15.23 -3.35 10.29
CA ARG A 80 -16.08 -4.37 9.64
C ARG A 80 -17.47 -4.53 10.27
N ASP A 81 -17.55 -4.48 11.59
CA ASP A 81 -18.82 -4.66 12.31
C ASP A 81 -19.71 -3.42 12.23
N TRP A 82 -19.12 -2.24 11.99
CA TRP A 82 -19.82 -0.96 11.88
C TRP A 82 -20.33 -0.68 10.46
N LEU A 83 -19.68 -1.25 9.45
CA LEU A 83 -19.94 -0.99 8.03
C LEU A 83 -20.18 -2.29 7.22
N PRO A 84 -21.08 -3.19 7.64
CA PRO A 84 -21.24 -4.49 6.98
C PRO A 84 -21.64 -4.33 5.51
N GLY A 85 -20.84 -4.92 4.61
CA GLY A 85 -21.08 -4.85 3.16
C GLY A 85 -20.77 -3.51 2.50
N SER A 86 -20.12 -2.57 3.21
CA SER A 86 -19.75 -1.27 2.65
C SER A 86 -18.79 -1.41 1.45
N PRO A 87 -19.04 -0.69 0.34
CA PRO A 87 -18.09 -0.58 -0.77
C PRO A 87 -16.73 -0.03 -0.33
N MET A 88 -16.70 0.86 0.66
CA MET A 88 -15.44 1.40 1.21
C MET A 88 -14.56 0.32 1.84
N LEU A 89 -15.16 -0.62 2.59
CA LEU A 89 -14.41 -1.77 3.12
C LEU A 89 -13.89 -2.67 2.00
N ALA A 90 -14.65 -2.84 0.91
CA ALA A 90 -14.20 -3.63 -0.24
C ALA A 90 -13.02 -2.98 -0.95
N VAL A 91 -13.05 -1.65 -1.17
CA VAL A 91 -11.95 -0.89 -1.76
C VAL A 91 -10.70 -0.96 -0.88
N LEU A 92 -10.83 -0.75 0.44
CA LEU A 92 -9.71 -0.85 1.36
C LEU A 92 -9.17 -2.28 1.47
N GLY A 93 -10.05 -3.29 1.43
CA GLY A 93 -9.68 -4.70 1.35
C GLY A 93 -8.88 -5.04 0.09
N ALA A 94 -9.26 -4.49 -1.06
CA ALA A 94 -8.51 -4.65 -2.30
C ALA A 94 -7.14 -3.95 -2.24
N TYR A 95 -7.08 -2.74 -1.68
CA TYR A 95 -5.83 -2.01 -1.47
C TYR A 95 -4.88 -2.80 -0.55
N GLY A 96 -5.36 -3.20 0.63
CA GLY A 96 -4.59 -4.00 1.58
C GLY A 96 -4.17 -5.35 1.01
N GLY A 97 -5.04 -6.01 0.24
CA GLY A 97 -4.73 -7.27 -0.44
C GLY A 97 -3.63 -7.14 -1.50
N LEU A 98 -3.60 -6.04 -2.26
CA LEU A 98 -2.50 -5.73 -3.17
C LEU A 98 -1.21 -5.46 -2.40
N ALA A 99 -1.25 -4.60 -1.38
CA ALA A 99 -0.06 -4.31 -0.56
C ALA A 99 0.49 -5.59 0.09
N ARG A 100 -0.38 -6.49 0.57
CA ARG A 100 0.00 -7.76 1.20
C ARG A 100 0.80 -8.68 0.26
N SER A 101 0.68 -8.53 -1.06
CA SER A 101 1.39 -9.39 -2.00
C SER A 101 2.91 -9.25 -1.91
N VAL A 102 3.43 -8.17 -1.31
CA VAL A 102 4.87 -7.99 -1.11
C VAL A 102 5.43 -8.65 0.15
N ILE A 103 4.58 -9.14 1.07
CA ILE A 103 5.06 -9.69 2.36
C ILE A 103 6.06 -10.85 2.19
N PRO A 104 5.88 -11.81 1.25
CA PRO A 104 6.90 -12.83 1.03
C PRO A 104 8.25 -12.24 0.62
N LEU A 105 8.24 -11.16 -0.16
CA LEU A 105 9.45 -10.45 -0.59
C LEU A 105 10.06 -9.63 0.56
N SER A 106 9.26 -8.95 1.39
CA SER A 106 9.78 -8.21 2.56
C SER A 106 10.55 -9.14 3.50
N VAL A 107 9.97 -10.32 3.79
CA VAL A 107 10.60 -11.35 4.63
C VAL A 107 11.88 -11.88 3.99
N GLN A 108 11.88 -12.13 2.66
CA GLN A 108 13.06 -12.59 1.95
C GLN A 108 14.19 -11.54 2.01
N LEU A 109 13.88 -10.27 1.72
CA LEU A 109 14.86 -9.18 1.76
C LEU A 109 15.44 -8.98 3.16
N GLY A 110 14.59 -9.04 4.19
CA GLY A 110 15.04 -8.95 5.59
C GLY A 110 16.04 -10.05 5.94
N ARG A 111 15.72 -11.31 5.58
CA ARG A 111 16.63 -12.44 5.84
C ARG A 111 17.93 -12.35 5.06
N ALA A 112 17.86 -12.06 3.76
CA ALA A 112 19.04 -11.91 2.92
C ALA A 112 19.96 -10.78 3.42
N TRP A 113 19.36 -9.68 3.89
CA TRP A 113 20.11 -8.59 4.48
C TRP A 113 20.82 -9.00 5.78
N GLU A 114 20.11 -9.65 6.70
CA GLU A 114 20.68 -10.12 7.98
C GLU A 114 21.79 -11.18 7.78
N GLU A 115 21.69 -12.01 6.75
CA GLU A 115 22.70 -13.02 6.42
C GLU A 115 23.98 -12.41 5.83
N GLU A 116 23.87 -11.31 5.09
CA GLU A 116 24.98 -10.70 4.35
C GLU A 116 25.61 -9.49 5.06
N TRP A 117 24.85 -8.82 5.93
CA TRP A 117 25.26 -7.58 6.59
C TRP A 117 25.09 -7.64 8.11
N SER A 118 26.18 -7.42 8.84
CA SER A 118 26.17 -7.35 10.31
C SER A 118 26.47 -5.94 10.85
N GLY A 119 26.55 -4.93 9.99
CA GLY A 119 26.92 -3.56 10.33
C GLY A 119 26.56 -2.54 9.24
N PRO A 120 26.90 -1.26 9.43
CA PRO A 120 26.63 -0.23 8.43
C PRO A 120 27.34 -0.52 7.10
N CYS A 121 26.65 -0.30 5.99
CA CYS A 121 27.24 -0.37 4.66
C CYS A 121 27.22 1.01 3.97
N SER A 122 28.02 1.15 2.91
CA SER A 122 28.02 2.32 2.06
C SER A 122 26.82 2.34 1.11
N GLN A 123 26.51 3.51 0.54
CA GLN A 123 25.44 3.65 -0.46
C GLN A 123 25.69 2.79 -1.71
N GLN A 124 26.96 2.62 -2.10
CA GLN A 124 27.31 1.81 -3.26
C GLN A 124 27.07 0.31 -2.98
N GLU A 125 27.44 -0.16 -1.80
CA GLU A 125 27.18 -1.54 -1.37
C GLU A 125 25.68 -1.81 -1.27
N ALA A 126 24.90 -0.89 -0.70
CA ALA A 126 23.45 -1.00 -0.65
C ALA A 126 22.81 -1.06 -2.05
N ALA A 127 23.27 -0.22 -2.98
CA ALA A 127 22.79 -0.22 -4.36
C ALA A 127 23.11 -1.54 -5.08
N TRP A 128 24.33 -2.04 -4.96
CA TRP A 128 24.73 -3.33 -5.54
C TRP A 128 23.94 -4.49 -4.94
N TRP A 129 23.68 -4.44 -3.64
CA TRP A 129 22.86 -5.43 -2.96
C TRP A 129 21.42 -5.44 -3.51
N GLU A 130 20.78 -4.28 -3.69
CA GLU A 130 19.46 -4.20 -4.32
C GLU A 130 19.47 -4.69 -5.77
N ASP A 131 20.52 -4.40 -6.54
CA ASP A 131 20.61 -4.87 -7.93
C ASP A 131 20.71 -6.39 -8.01
N TRP A 132 21.36 -7.03 -7.03
CA TRP A 132 21.48 -8.49 -6.96
C TRP A 132 20.19 -9.16 -6.47
N HIS A 133 19.60 -8.65 -5.38
CA HIS A 133 18.44 -9.28 -4.72
C HIS A 133 17.09 -8.87 -5.29
N LEU A 134 17.03 -7.76 -6.05
CA LEU A 134 15.84 -7.30 -6.75
C LEU A 134 16.12 -7.21 -8.25
N PRO A 135 16.16 -8.36 -8.95
CA PRO A 135 16.43 -8.40 -10.37
C PRO A 135 15.39 -7.59 -11.17
N PRO A 136 15.70 -7.17 -12.41
CA PRO A 136 14.85 -6.27 -13.19
C PRO A 136 13.39 -6.73 -13.33
N GLU A 137 13.15 -8.04 -13.42
CA GLU A 137 11.79 -8.58 -13.48
C GLU A 137 11.00 -8.33 -12.19
N GLN A 138 11.63 -8.53 -11.03
CA GLN A 138 10.99 -8.26 -9.75
C GLN A 138 10.65 -6.78 -9.59
N ARG A 139 11.53 -5.90 -10.08
CA ARG A 139 11.29 -4.44 -10.08
C ARG A 139 10.10 -4.08 -10.97
N ARG A 140 10.01 -4.63 -12.18
CA ARG A 140 8.84 -4.43 -13.06
C ARG A 140 7.52 -4.88 -12.40
N GLN A 141 7.56 -5.98 -11.65
CA GLN A 141 6.37 -6.46 -10.93
C GLN A 141 5.99 -5.51 -9.79
N LEU A 142 6.96 -4.95 -9.07
CA LEU A 142 6.72 -3.94 -8.04
C LEU A 142 6.21 -2.62 -8.61
N ASP A 143 6.70 -2.20 -9.76
CA ASP A 143 6.20 -1.01 -10.48
C ASP A 143 4.73 -1.22 -10.88
N ALA A 144 4.41 -2.35 -11.52
CA ALA A 144 3.04 -2.70 -11.90
C ALA A 144 2.11 -2.84 -10.69
N LEU A 145 2.61 -3.33 -9.55
CA LEU A 145 1.86 -3.36 -8.29
C LEU A 145 1.59 -1.95 -7.77
N THR A 146 2.60 -1.07 -7.82
CA THR A 146 2.50 0.33 -7.40
C THR A 146 1.48 1.08 -8.24
N GLU A 147 1.50 0.89 -9.56
CA GLU A 147 0.49 1.46 -10.47
C GLU A 147 -0.93 1.02 -10.09
N ARG A 148 -1.13 -0.27 -9.80
CA ARG A 148 -2.43 -0.78 -9.33
C ARG A 148 -2.85 -0.16 -8.01
N LEU A 149 -1.94 -0.04 -7.04
CA LEU A 149 -2.21 0.61 -5.76
C LEU A 149 -2.57 2.10 -5.94
N VAL A 150 -1.95 2.80 -6.90
CA VAL A 150 -2.32 4.18 -7.25
C VAL A 150 -3.75 4.23 -7.77
N ILE A 151 -4.15 3.31 -8.65
CA ILE A 151 -5.53 3.23 -9.16
C ILE A 151 -6.52 3.00 -8.02
N VAL A 152 -6.30 1.99 -7.16
CA VAL A 152 -7.21 1.73 -6.03
C VAL A 152 -7.23 2.91 -5.05
N GLY A 153 -6.08 3.50 -4.75
CA GLY A 153 -5.96 4.67 -3.89
C GLY A 153 -6.69 5.89 -4.44
N SER A 154 -6.74 6.06 -5.76
CA SER A 154 -7.50 7.14 -6.39
C SER A 154 -9.00 7.03 -6.12
N VAL A 155 -9.53 5.79 -6.01
CA VAL A 155 -10.93 5.56 -5.63
C VAL A 155 -11.20 6.04 -4.22
N VAL A 156 -10.31 5.76 -3.26
CA VAL A 156 -10.43 6.28 -1.89
C VAL A 156 -10.45 7.82 -1.86
N VAL A 157 -9.61 8.47 -2.65
CA VAL A 157 -9.60 9.94 -2.77
C VAL A 157 -10.90 10.44 -3.43
N MET A 158 -11.43 9.74 -4.43
CA MET A 158 -12.71 10.08 -5.05
C MET A 158 -13.89 9.99 -4.07
N VAL A 159 -13.90 8.98 -3.19
CA VAL A 159 -14.90 8.85 -2.10
C VAL A 159 -14.95 10.12 -1.28
N LEU A 160 -13.80 10.61 -0.80
CA LEU A 160 -13.71 11.84 -0.01
C LEU A 160 -14.20 13.06 -0.80
N ASN A 161 -13.68 13.26 -2.01
CA ASN A 161 -14.05 14.42 -2.83
C ASN A 161 -15.54 14.46 -3.21
N ARG A 162 -16.18 13.30 -3.40
CA ARG A 162 -17.62 13.19 -3.69
C ARG A 162 -18.46 13.38 -2.43
N GLY A 163 -18.11 12.73 -1.33
CA GLY A 163 -18.84 12.87 -0.07
C GLY A 163 -18.83 14.30 0.46
N GLU A 164 -17.67 14.97 0.42
CA GLU A 164 -17.54 16.37 0.87
C GLU A 164 -18.30 17.38 -0.01
N ARG A 165 -18.72 17.01 -1.22
CA ARG A 165 -19.57 17.84 -2.08
C ARG A 165 -21.07 17.55 -1.91
N ALA A 166 -21.41 16.39 -1.36
CA ALA A 166 -22.78 15.95 -1.15
C ALA A 166 -23.35 16.36 0.22
N HIS A 167 -22.46 16.70 1.16
CA HIS A 167 -22.76 17.21 2.51
C HIS A 167 -22.47 18.71 2.60
#